data_AF-A0A1H8TFU6-F1
#
_entry.id   AF-A0A1H8TFU6-F1
#
_cell.length_a   1.000
_cell.length_b   1.000
_cell.length_c   1.000
_cell.angle_alpha   90.00
_cell.angle_beta   90.00
_cell.angle_gamma   90.00
#
_symmetry.space_group_name_H-M   'P 1'
#
loop_
_entity.id
_entity.type
_entity.pdbx_description
1 polymer ?
#
loop_
_entity_poly.entity_id
_entity_poly.type
_entity_poly.pdbx_seq_one_letter_code
_entity_poly.pdbx_strand_id
1 'polypeptide(L)' 'MEPVPSKYETDLLRVVEQAMRCRAVWEEVSITHWSRPFEEVKDALQASAQRWGVVIDDGTATKAAWQITGGSWE' A
#
# COMPACT_ATOMS: atom_id res chain seq x y z
N MET A 1 22.60 8.29 27.29
CA MET A 1 21.89 7.07 26.87
C MET A 1 20.56 7.51 26.32
N GLU A 2 20.22 7.16 25.08
CA GLU A 2 18.86 7.37 24.58
C GLU A 2 17.91 6.43 25.32
N PRO A 3 16.68 6.87 25.65
CA PRO A 3 15.69 6.03 26.30
C PRO A 3 15.29 4.87 25.38
N VAL A 4 15.26 3.65 25.92
CA VAL A 4 14.73 2.49 25.20
C VAL A 4 13.21 2.67 25.11
N PRO A 5 12.60 2.61 23.92
CA PRO A 5 11.16 2.74 23.77
C PRO A 5 10.42 1.68 24.59
N SER A 6 9.34 2.09 25.23
CA SER A 6 8.39 1.17 25.85
C SER A 6 7.79 0.22 24.82
N LYS A 7 7.20 -0.89 25.30
CA LYS A 7 6.45 -1.81 24.44
C LYS A 7 5.36 -1.09 23.64
N TYR A 8 4.64 -0.18 24.30
CA TYR A 8 3.57 0.60 23.67
C TYR A 8 4.10 1.47 22.51
N GLU A 9 5.22 2.18 22.73
CA GLU A 9 5.85 3.00 21.68
C GLU A 9 6.36 2.12 20.52
N THR A 10 6.94 0.97 20.83
CA THR A 10 7.39 0.01 19.81
C THR A 10 6.24 -0.50 18.95
N ASP A 11 5.11 -0.85 19.58
CA ASP A 11 3.93 -1.32 18.87
C ASP A 11 3.30 -0.19 18.02
N LEU A 12 3.25 1.04 18.54
CA LEU A 12 2.79 2.20 17.79
C LEU A 12 3.68 2.46 16.55
N LEU A 13 5.00 2.41 16.71
CA LEU A 13 5.94 2.61 15.61
C LEU A 13 5.75 1.55 14.51
N ARG A 14 5.49 0.29 14.88
CA ARG A 14 5.19 -0.78 13.91
C ARG A 14 3.91 -0.53 13.13
N VAL A 15 2.86 -0.03 13.79
CA VAL A 15 1.60 0.35 13.12
C VAL A 15 1.84 1.48 12.12
N VAL A 16 2.59 2.51 12.52
CA VAL A 16 2.94 3.63 11.65
C VAL A 16 3.77 3.16 10.46
N GLU A 17 4.77 2.32 10.70
CA GLU A 17 5.61 1.74 9.65
C GLU A 17 4.77 0.93 8.64
N GLN A 18 3.85 0.09 9.12
CA GLN A 18 2.96 -0.67 8.24
C GLN A 18 2.06 0.26 7.42
N ALA A 19 1.52 1.32 8.02
CA ALA A 19 0.71 2.31 7.30
C ALA A 19 1.52 3.04 6.22
N MET A 20 2.77 3.40 6.51
CA MET A 20 3.68 4.01 5.53
C MET A 20 3.99 3.07 4.37
N ARG A 21 4.21 1.78 4.63
CA ARG A 21 4.43 0.77 3.58
C ARG A 21 3.20 0.62 2.69
N CYS A 22 1.99 0.57 3.27
CA CYS A 22 0.75 0.55 2.49
C CYS A 22 0.62 1.79 1.60
N ARG A 23 0.97 2.98 2.11
CA ARG A 23 0.98 4.22 1.34
C ARG A 23 1.99 4.17 0.19
N ALA A 24 3.20 3.65 0.43
CA ALA A 24 4.22 3.52 -0.60
C ALA A 24 3.76 2.62 -1.77
N VAL A 25 3.08 1.51 -1.47
CA VAL A 25 2.46 0.65 -2.49
C VAL A 25 1.45 1.43 -3.34
N TRP A 26 0.56 2.17 -2.68
CA TRP A 26 -0.46 2.96 -3.36
C TRP A 26 0.16 4.03 -4.27
N GLU A 27 1.12 4.80 -3.75
CA GLU A 27 1.78 5.89 -4.49
C GLU A 27 2.53 5.34 -5.71
N GLU A 28 3.29 4.25 -5.53
CA GLU A 28 4.04 3.61 -6.61
C GLU A 28 3.12 3.20 -7.77
N VAL A 29 2.03 2.51 -7.48
CA VAL A 29 1.09 2.03 -8.52
C VAL A 29 0.27 3.18 -9.09
N SER A 30 -0.20 4.12 -8.27
CA SER A 30 -0.96 5.28 -8.76
C SER A 30 -0.15 6.16 -9.70
N ILE A 31 1.16 6.31 -9.48
CA ILE A 31 2.04 7.10 -10.36
C ILE A 31 2.33 6.36 -11.66
N THR A 32 2.55 5.05 -11.60
CA THR A 32 3.07 4.27 -12.75
C THR A 32 1.98 3.60 -13.58
N HIS A 33 0.80 3.33 -13.00
CA HIS A 33 -0.28 2.57 -13.63
C HIS A 33 -1.63 3.31 -13.61
N TRP A 34 -1.62 4.64 -13.48
CA TRP A 34 -2.81 5.45 -13.65
C TRP A 34 -3.50 5.21 -15.00
N SER A 35 -4.84 5.07 -14.99
CA SER A 35 -5.66 4.82 -16.18
C SER A 35 -5.27 3.57 -17.00
N ARG A 36 -4.53 2.63 -16.42
CA ARG A 36 -4.23 1.34 -17.04
C ARG A 36 -5.39 0.37 -16.87
N PRO A 37 -5.45 -0.73 -17.66
CA PRO A 37 -6.48 -1.75 -17.49
C PRO A 37 -6.51 -2.34 -16.08
N PHE A 38 -7.71 -2.72 -15.64
CA PHE A 38 -7.94 -3.22 -14.28
C PHE A 38 -6.98 -4.32 -13.83
N GLU A 39 -6.84 -5.38 -14.63
CA GLU A 39 -5.97 -6.50 -14.28
C GLU A 39 -4.50 -6.09 -14.19
N GLU A 40 -4.05 -5.16 -15.04
CA GLU A 40 -2.67 -4.64 -15.01
C GLU A 40 -2.40 -3.87 -13.69
N VAL A 41 -3.37 -3.07 -13.24
CA VAL A 41 -3.27 -2.34 -11.97
C VAL A 41 -3.32 -3.30 -10.77
N LYS A 42 -4.17 -4.32 -10.83
CA LYS A 42 -4.27 -5.34 -9.78
C LYS A 42 -2.97 -6.13 -9.63
N ASP A 43 -2.37 -6.56 -10.73
CA ASP A 43 -1.07 -7.25 -10.74
C ASP A 43 0.04 -6.33 -10.21
N ALA A 44 0.03 -5.06 -10.61
CA ALA A 44 1.00 -4.06 -10.12
C ALA A 44 0.89 -3.82 -8.61
N LEU A 45 -0.33 -3.79 -8.06
CA LEU A 45 -0.58 -3.70 -6.60
C LEU A 45 0.00 -4.89 -5.86
N GLN A 46 -0.24 -6.11 -6.35
CA GLN A 46 0.31 -7.32 -5.72
C GLN A 46 1.84 -7.34 -5.77
N ALA A 47 2.43 -6.96 -6.92
CA ALA A 47 3.88 -6.91 -7.07
C ALA A 47 4.53 -5.84 -6.19
N SER A 48 3.93 -4.65 -6.09
CA SER A 48 4.44 -3.58 -5.21
C SER A 48 4.26 -3.94 -3.74
N ALA A 49 3.13 -4.55 -3.36
CA ALA A 49 2.91 -5.05 -2.00
C ALA A 49 4.00 -6.03 -1.56
N GLN A 50 4.40 -6.96 -2.44
CA GLN A 50 5.50 -7.88 -2.16
C GLN A 50 6.83 -7.14 -1.92
N ARG A 51 7.15 -6.10 -2.70
CA ARG A 51 8.38 -5.30 -2.51
C ARG A 51 8.41 -4.58 -1.17
N TRP A 52 7.27 -4.03 -0.74
CA TRP A 52 7.14 -3.28 0.51
C TRP A 52 6.82 -4.15 1.73
N GLY A 53 6.71 -5.47 1.55
CA GLY A 53 6.37 -6.39 2.64
C GLY A 53 4.97 -6.16 3.19
N VAL A 54 4.03 -5.74 2.34
CA VAL A 54 2.61 -5.56 2.67
C VAL A 54 1.84 -6.78 2.21
N VAL A 55 0.98 -7.32 3.08
CA VAL A 55 0.03 -8.36 2.69
C VAL A 55 -1.26 -7.67 2.26
N ILE A 56 -1.62 -7.85 0.98
CA ILE A 56 -2.88 -7.37 0.42
C ILE A 56 -3.64 -8.59 -0.07
N ASP A 57 -4.83 -8.82 0.48
CA ASP A 57 -5.72 -9.87 -0.01
C ASP A 57 -6.34 -9.49 -1.37
N ASP A 58 -6.88 -10.47 -2.07
CA ASP A 58 -7.44 -10.27 -3.41
C ASP A 58 -8.59 -9.25 -3.44
N GLY A 59 -9.41 -9.20 -2.39
CA GLY A 59 -10.52 -8.26 -2.28
C GLY A 59 -10.05 -6.81 -2.08
N THR A 60 -9.02 -6.62 -1.26
CA THR A 60 -8.37 -5.31 -1.06
C THR A 60 -7.66 -4.85 -2.33
N ALA A 61 -6.93 -5.74 -3.01
CA ALA A 61 -6.29 -5.44 -4.30
C ALA A 61 -7.31 -5.05 -5.37
N THR A 62 -8.44 -5.78 -5.45
CA THR A 62 -9.54 -5.50 -6.39
C THR A 62 -10.14 -4.11 -6.15
N LYS A 63 -10.43 -3.74 -4.89
CA LYS A 63 -10.97 -2.41 -4.56
C LYS A 63 -9.99 -1.29 -4.91
N ALA A 64 -8.71 -1.46 -4.55
CA ALA A 64 -7.67 -0.48 -4.85
C ALA A 64 -7.46 -0.32 -6.36
N ALA A 65 -7.46 -1.43 -7.12
CA ALA A 65 -7.34 -1.40 -8.56
C ALA A 65 -8.47 -0.57 -9.20
N TRP A 66 -9.73 -0.78 -8.81
CA TRP A 66 -10.85 0.02 -9.32
C TRP A 66 -10.68 1.53 -9.08
N GLN A 67 -10.17 1.90 -7.91
CA GLN A 67 -9.94 3.30 -7.54
C GLN A 67 -8.81 3.94 -8.36
N ILE A 68 -7.74 3.20 -8.66
CA ILE A 68 -6.61 3.68 -9.46
C ILE A 68 -6.95 3.70 -10.96
N THR A 69 -7.67 2.69 -11.45
CA THR A 69 -8.02 2.55 -12.87
C THR A 69 -9.07 3.57 -13.29
N GLY A 70 -10.01 3.87 -12.40
CA GLY A 70 -11.14 4.77 -12.68
C GLY A 70 -10.72 6.23 -12.86
N GLY A 71 -9.47 6.57 -12.53
CA GLY A 71 -9.12 7.94 -12.18
C GLY A 71 -9.88 8.37 -10.92
N SER A 72 -9.38 9.36 -10.20
CA SER A 72 -10.14 9.96 -9.12
C SER A 72 -11.46 10.45 -9.71
N TRP A 73 -12.58 9.88 -9.27
CA TRP A 73 -13.89 10.51 -9.41
C TRP A 73 -13.87 11.77 -8.54
N GLU A 74 -13.26 12.83 -9.06
CA GLU A 74 -13.62 14.21 -8.77
C GLU A 74 -14.47 14.73 -9.93
#